data_AF-A0A936VRQ7-F1
#
_entry.id   AF-A0A936VRQ7-F1
#
_cell.length_a   1.000
_cell.length_b   1.000
_cell.length_c   1.000
_cell.angle_alpha   90.00
_cell.angle_beta   90.00
_cell.angle_gamma   90.00
#
_symmetry.space_group_name_H-M   'P 1'
#
loop_
_entity.id
_entity.type
_entity.pdbx_description
1 polymer ?
#
loop_
_entity_poly.entity_id
_entity_poly.type
_entity_poly.pdbx_seq_one_letter_code
_entity_poly.pdbx_strand_id
1 'polypeptide(L)'
;MQHDNRTLFKKMRELGLLGLRVLGTIGRIVIILVLILLSYPVLELIIEYGRTQSEAYHVAKQFAVTNSDVIQVTGPVSKVLLDNRFNFHFCGDQADYTLELTGEHADVILQIQLKYLADSWVITEAALRMANHTTRFIRQTTADWSVDADASGLYPFLWRNACYATSFPPMLSGTSGGIAQPHY
;
A
#
# COMPACT_ATOMS: atom_id res chain seq x y z
N MET A 1 -58.83 -4.38 55.21
CA MET A 1 -58.70 -4.11 53.76
C MET A 1 -57.51 -3.22 53.38
N GLN A 2 -56.88 -2.46 54.29
CA GLN A 2 -55.72 -1.59 53.96
C GLN A 2 -54.39 -2.35 53.74
N HIS A 3 -54.31 -3.64 54.13
CA HIS A 3 -53.07 -4.42 54.09
C HIS A 3 -52.76 -5.00 52.70
N ASP A 4 -53.80 -5.33 51.90
CA ASP A 4 -53.63 -5.93 50.57
C ASP A 4 -53.08 -4.95 49.53
N ASN A 5 -53.42 -3.66 49.63
CA ASN A 5 -52.96 -2.64 48.68
C ASN A 5 -51.44 -2.37 48.78
N ARG A 6 -50.82 -2.55 49.96
CA ARG A 6 -49.37 -2.37 50.12
C ARG A 6 -48.58 -3.51 49.46
N THR A 7 -49.11 -4.72 49.52
CA THR A 7 -48.50 -5.92 48.93
C THR A 7 -48.57 -5.88 47.39
N LEU A 8 -49.69 -5.40 46.85
CA LEU A 8 -49.90 -5.19 45.42
C LEU A 8 -48.97 -4.13 44.84
N PHE A 9 -48.82 -2.99 45.53
CA PHE A 9 -47.92 -1.91 45.09
C PHE A 9 -46.45 -2.34 45.08
N LYS A 10 -46.02 -3.15 46.06
CA LYS A 10 -44.66 -3.70 46.12
C LYS A 10 -44.38 -4.63 44.93
N LYS A 11 -45.31 -5.53 44.58
CA LYS A 11 -45.17 -6.42 43.42
C LYS A 11 -45.15 -5.65 42.09
N MET A 12 -45.98 -4.62 41.93
CA MET A 12 -45.95 -3.76 40.74
C MET A 12 -44.61 -3.01 40.59
N ARG A 13 -44.03 -2.55 41.69
CA ARG A 13 -42.70 -1.91 41.69
C ARG A 13 -41.59 -2.88 41.31
N GLU A 14 -41.61 -4.11 41.83
CA GLU A 14 -40.63 -5.16 41.49
C GLU A 14 -40.74 -5.58 40.01
N LEU A 15 -41.95 -5.72 39.47
CA LEU A 15 -42.17 -5.97 38.05
C LEU A 15 -41.71 -4.81 37.17
N GLY A 16 -41.94 -3.56 37.58
CA GLY A 16 -41.44 -2.38 36.87
C GLY A 16 -39.90 -2.30 36.83
N LEU A 17 -39.25 -2.62 37.95
CA LEU A 17 -37.79 -2.73 38.02
C LEU A 17 -37.24 -3.88 37.17
N LEU A 18 -37.93 -5.02 37.11
CA LEU A 18 -37.58 -6.14 36.24
C LEU A 18 -37.70 -5.74 34.76
N GLY A 19 -38.80 -5.09 34.37
CA GLY A 19 -39.03 -4.59 33.02
C GLY A 19 -37.95 -3.59 32.56
N LEU A 20 -37.56 -2.66 33.43
CA LEU A 20 -36.49 -1.70 33.13
C LEU A 20 -35.13 -2.40 32.94
N ARG A 21 -34.82 -3.41 33.75
CA ARG A 21 -33.58 -4.21 33.61
C ARG A 21 -33.57 -5.00 32.31
N VAL A 22 -34.68 -5.64 31.95
CA VAL A 22 -34.81 -6.39 30.70
C VAL A 22 -34.67 -5.46 29.49
N LEU A 23 -35.32 -4.29 29.50
CA LEU A 23 -35.20 -3.30 28.43
C LEU A 23 -33.75 -2.80 28.30
N GLY A 24 -33.06 -2.56 29.42
CA GLY A 24 -31.65 -2.19 29.44
C GLY A 24 -30.73 -3.27 28.87
N THR A 25 -30.99 -4.54 29.18
CA THR A 25 -30.23 -5.68 28.63
C THR A 25 -30.45 -5.84 27.13
N ILE A 26 -31.70 -5.75 26.66
CA ILE A 26 -32.03 -5.80 25.23
C ILE A 26 -31.34 -4.65 24.49
N GLY A 27 -31.41 -3.43 25.03
CA GLY A 27 -30.74 -2.27 24.44
C GLY A 27 -29.22 -2.47 24.31
N ARG A 28 -28.56 -3.04 25.33
CA ARG A 28 -27.12 -3.37 25.27
C ARG A 28 -26.82 -4.43 24.22
N ILE A 29 -27.63 -5.48 24.12
CA ILE A 29 -27.46 -6.54 23.10
C ILE A 29 -27.58 -5.94 21.70
N VAL A 30 -28.58 -5.08 21.46
CA VAL A 30 -28.75 -4.40 20.17
C VAL A 30 -27.54 -3.54 19.83
N ILE A 31 -27.01 -2.77 20.79
CA ILE A 31 -25.80 -1.96 20.57
C ILE A 31 -24.60 -2.84 20.23
N ILE A 32 -24.37 -3.94 20.95
CA ILE A 32 -23.26 -4.86 20.68
C ILE A 32 -23.40 -5.47 19.27
N LEU A 33 -24.61 -5.90 18.90
CA LEU A 33 -24.85 -6.48 17.58
C LEU A 33 -24.58 -5.46 16.46
N VAL A 34 -25.02 -4.21 16.63
CA VAL A 34 -24.73 -3.12 15.69
C VAL A 34 -23.22 -2.89 15.58
N LEU A 35 -22.48 -2.87 16.69
CA LEU A 35 -21.03 -2.72 16.68
C LEU A 35 -20.33 -3.85 15.94
N ILE A 36 -20.77 -5.10 16.14
CA ILE A 36 -20.22 -6.26 15.42
C ILE A 36 -20.48 -6.11 13.92
N LEU A 37 -21.72 -5.83 13.52
CA LEU A 37 -22.10 -5.66 12.12
C LEU A 37 -21.31 -4.52 11.44
N LEU A 38 -21.02 -3.44 12.16
CA LEU A 38 -20.20 -2.34 11.65
C LEU A 38 -18.70 -2.67 11.62
N SER A 39 -18.20 -3.49 12.54
CA SER A 39 -16.79 -3.88 12.60
C SER A 39 -16.38 -4.92 11.55
N TYR A 40 -17.30 -5.78 11.14
CA TYR A 40 -17.02 -6.87 10.20
C TYR A 40 -16.52 -6.40 8.81
N PRO A 41 -17.20 -5.47 8.11
CA PRO A 41 -16.72 -5.01 6.79
C PRO A 41 -15.38 -4.26 6.89
N VAL A 42 -15.13 -3.58 8.01
CA VAL A 42 -13.85 -2.91 8.26
C VAL A 42 -12.74 -3.95 8.40
N LEU A 43 -12.99 -5.04 9.12
CA LEU A 43 -12.03 -6.13 9.26
C LEU A 43 -11.76 -6.83 7.92
N GLU A 44 -12.79 -7.12 7.14
CA GLU A 44 -12.62 -7.68 5.79
C GLU A 44 -11.76 -6.79 4.89
N LEU A 45 -12.02 -5.47 4.89
CA LEU A 45 -11.23 -4.51 4.12
C LEU A 45 -9.76 -4.51 4.54
N ILE A 46 -9.49 -4.56 5.85
CA ILE A 46 -8.13 -4.59 6.39
C ILE A 46 -7.40 -5.88 5.97
N ILE A 47 -8.09 -7.03 6.03
CA ILE A 47 -7.54 -8.32 5.64
C ILE A 47 -7.23 -8.33 4.15
N GLU A 48 -8.19 -7.89 3.32
CA GLU A 48 -8.03 -7.86 1.86
C GLU A 48 -6.86 -6.94 1.47
N TYR A 49 -6.82 -5.74 2.03
CA TYR A 49 -5.72 -4.81 1.82
C TYR A 49 -4.36 -5.42 2.21
N GLY A 50 -4.28 -6.05 3.39
CA GLY A 50 -3.06 -6.72 3.84
C GLY A 50 -2.63 -7.87 2.92
N ARG A 51 -3.59 -8.63 2.37
CA ARG A 51 -3.32 -9.71 1.42
C ARG A 51 -2.75 -9.17 0.11
N THR A 52 -3.39 -8.17 -0.48
CA THR A 52 -2.96 -7.59 -1.76
C THR A 52 -1.53 -7.04 -1.67
N GLN A 53 -1.20 -6.38 -0.56
CA GLN A 53 0.17 -5.90 -0.31
C GLN A 53 1.18 -7.03 -0.14
N SER A 54 0.80 -8.10 0.55
CA SER A 54 1.67 -9.27 0.71
C SER A 54 1.98 -9.91 -0.64
N GLU A 55 0.98 -10.04 -1.51
CA GLU A 55 1.14 -10.61 -2.86
C GLU A 55 2.08 -9.77 -3.73
N ALA A 56 1.89 -8.44 -3.76
CA ALA A 56 2.77 -7.54 -4.50
C ALA A 56 4.23 -7.59 -3.99
N TYR A 57 4.41 -7.64 -2.66
CA TYR A 57 5.73 -7.78 -2.05
C TYR A 57 6.40 -9.11 -2.41
N HIS A 58 5.65 -10.21 -2.47
CA HIS A 58 6.17 -11.50 -2.89
C HIS A 58 6.68 -11.47 -4.33
N VAL A 59 5.94 -10.83 -5.25
CA VAL A 59 6.38 -10.64 -6.65
C VAL A 59 7.65 -9.80 -6.72
N ALA A 60 7.69 -8.68 -6.00
CA ALA A 60 8.87 -7.81 -5.93
C ALA A 60 10.11 -8.55 -5.40
N LYS A 61 9.95 -9.32 -4.32
CA LYS A 61 11.03 -10.12 -3.73
C LYS A 61 11.50 -11.23 -4.68
N GLN A 62 10.57 -11.91 -5.34
CA GLN A 62 10.90 -12.96 -6.30
C GLN A 62 11.71 -12.39 -7.46
N PHE A 63 11.29 -11.25 -8.01
CA PHE A 63 12.03 -10.56 -9.06
C PHE A 63 13.45 -10.20 -8.64
N ALA A 64 13.64 -9.67 -7.42
CA ALA A 64 14.95 -9.32 -6.91
C ALA A 64 15.92 -10.51 -6.88
N VAL A 65 15.44 -11.73 -6.59
CA VAL A 65 16.30 -12.92 -6.47
C VAL A 65 16.45 -13.71 -7.77
N THR A 66 15.54 -13.56 -8.74
CA THR A 66 15.59 -14.32 -10.00
C THR A 66 16.03 -13.50 -11.21
N ASN A 67 15.98 -12.17 -11.15
CA ASN A 67 16.30 -11.33 -12.29
C ASN A 67 17.81 -11.33 -12.59
N SER A 68 18.18 -11.63 -13.84
CA SER A 68 19.58 -11.75 -14.25
C SER A 68 20.36 -10.44 -14.16
N ASP A 69 19.74 -9.27 -14.41
CA ASP A 69 20.41 -7.98 -14.28
C ASP A 69 20.72 -7.65 -12.84
N VAL A 70 19.81 -7.98 -11.91
CA VAL A 70 20.05 -7.87 -10.46
C VAL A 70 21.21 -8.77 -10.06
N ILE A 71 21.14 -10.05 -10.39
CA ILE A 71 22.18 -11.03 -10.04
C ILE A 71 23.53 -10.65 -10.66
N GLN A 72 23.56 -10.09 -11.87
CA GLN A 72 24.81 -9.64 -12.49
C GLN A 72 25.49 -8.54 -11.67
N VAL A 73 24.71 -7.65 -11.05
CA VAL A 73 25.24 -6.53 -10.25
C VAL A 73 25.57 -6.98 -8.83
N THR A 74 24.66 -7.70 -8.17
CA THR A 74 24.79 -8.04 -6.75
C THR A 74 25.51 -9.37 -6.51
N GLY A 75 25.63 -10.23 -7.52
CA GLY A 75 25.82 -11.67 -7.29
C GLY A 75 24.53 -12.32 -6.77
N PRO A 76 24.57 -13.61 -6.39
CA PRO A 76 23.43 -14.28 -5.76
C PRO A 76 22.93 -13.49 -4.55
N VAL A 77 21.65 -13.13 -4.55
CA VAL A 77 21.06 -12.32 -3.47
C VAL A 77 20.86 -13.21 -2.24
N SER A 78 21.55 -12.87 -1.15
CA SER A 78 21.49 -13.61 0.11
C SER A 78 20.41 -13.07 1.07
N LYS A 79 20.08 -11.78 0.94
CA LYS A 79 19.11 -11.09 1.80
C LYS A 79 18.38 -10.00 1.03
N VAL A 80 17.07 -9.92 1.27
CA VAL A 80 16.18 -8.88 0.76
C VAL A 80 15.49 -8.26 1.96
N LEU A 81 15.67 -6.96 2.16
CA LEU A 81 15.00 -6.18 3.19
C LEU A 81 14.09 -5.14 2.53
N LEU A 82 12.90 -4.96 3.10
CA LEU A 82 12.08 -3.82 2.75
C LEU A 82 12.71 -2.58 3.39
N ASP A 83 13.01 -1.58 2.58
CA ASP A 83 13.54 -0.32 3.09
C ASP A 83 12.40 0.48 3.73
N ASN A 84 12.28 0.38 5.05
CA ASN A 84 11.26 1.12 5.80
C ASN A 84 11.49 2.65 5.77
N ARG A 85 12.64 3.14 5.29
CA ARG A 85 12.94 4.58 5.15
C ARG A 85 12.45 5.12 3.81
N PHE A 86 12.46 4.28 2.78
CA PHE A 86 12.02 4.64 1.43
C PHE A 86 10.67 3.97 1.14
N ASN A 87 9.63 4.59 1.70
CA ASN A 87 8.20 4.47 1.40
C ASN A 87 7.80 3.28 0.54
N PHE A 88 7.17 2.29 1.18
CA PHE A 88 6.19 1.45 0.51
C PHE A 88 4.94 2.29 0.22
N HIS A 89 4.48 2.32 -1.03
CA HIS A 89 3.27 3.04 -1.41
C HIS A 89 2.34 2.15 -2.22
N PHE A 90 1.06 2.17 -1.86
CA PHE A 90 0.02 1.41 -2.53
C PHE A 90 -1.10 2.37 -2.93
N CYS A 91 -1.38 2.48 -4.23
CA CYS A 91 -2.42 3.36 -4.75
C CYS A 91 -3.27 2.57 -5.76
N GLY A 92 -4.40 2.02 -5.29
CA GLY A 92 -5.33 1.29 -6.14
C GLY A 92 -4.69 0.05 -6.77
N ASP A 93 -4.43 0.12 -8.07
CA ASP A 93 -3.80 -0.93 -8.87
C ASP A 93 -2.27 -0.78 -8.98
N GLN A 94 -1.65 0.17 -8.28
CA GLN A 94 -0.20 0.40 -8.32
C GLN A 94 0.46 0.18 -6.96
N ALA A 95 1.66 -0.41 -6.98
CA ALA A 95 2.47 -0.61 -5.79
C ALA A 95 3.94 -0.27 -6.08
N ASP A 96 4.53 0.56 -5.23
CA ASP A 96 5.95 0.94 -5.29
C ASP A 96 6.69 0.36 -4.09
N TYR A 97 7.79 -0.35 -4.35
CA TYR A 97 8.66 -0.94 -3.34
C TYR A 97 10.10 -0.48 -3.50
N THR A 98 10.72 -0.14 -2.38
CA THR A 98 12.18 0.00 -2.29
C THR A 98 12.72 -1.15 -1.44
N LEU A 99 13.61 -1.94 -2.03
CA LEU A 99 14.22 -3.10 -1.42
C LEU A 99 15.73 -2.88 -1.26
N GLU A 100 16.26 -3.09 -0.07
CA GLU A 100 17.70 -3.22 0.15
C GLU A 100 18.08 -4.68 -0.14
N LEU A 101 19.00 -4.86 -1.09
CA LEU A 101 19.51 -6.17 -1.49
C LEU A 101 20.95 -6.32 -1.04
N THR A 102 21.24 -7.43 -0.36
CA THR A 102 22.61 -7.84 -0.03
C THR A 102 22.94 -9.10 -0.82
N GLY A 103 23.85 -8.94 -1.78
CA GLY A 103 24.41 -10.05 -2.54
C GLY A 103 25.89 -10.29 -2.25
N GLU A 104 26.46 -11.29 -2.91
CA GLU A 104 27.87 -11.66 -2.77
C GLU A 104 28.84 -10.54 -3.21
N HIS A 105 28.49 -9.78 -4.26
CA HIS A 105 29.36 -8.77 -4.86
C HIS A 105 29.11 -7.37 -4.33
N ALA A 106 27.84 -7.02 -4.06
CA ALA A 106 27.46 -5.67 -3.70
C ALA A 106 26.13 -5.61 -2.94
N ASP A 107 26.05 -4.63 -2.05
CA ASP A 107 24.81 -4.13 -1.49
C ASP A 107 24.24 -3.04 -2.41
N VAL A 108 22.96 -3.17 -2.78
CA VAL A 108 22.28 -2.22 -3.67
C VAL A 108 20.86 -1.95 -3.20
N ILE A 109 20.30 -0.84 -3.65
CA ILE A 109 18.89 -0.50 -3.45
C ILE A 109 18.15 -0.76 -4.75
N LEU A 110 17.16 -1.64 -4.73
CA LEU A 110 16.28 -1.95 -5.85
C LEU A 110 14.94 -1.26 -5.65
N GLN A 111 14.60 -0.35 -6.56
CA GLN A 111 13.29 0.28 -6.65
C GLN A 111 12.46 -0.45 -7.71
N ILE A 112 11.24 -0.85 -7.36
CA ILE A 112 10.35 -1.62 -8.22
C ILE A 112 8.97 -0.97 -8.19
N GLN A 113 8.39 -0.79 -9.37
CA GLN A 113 7.00 -0.46 -9.53
C GLN A 113 6.23 -1.66 -10.09
N LEU A 114 5.08 -1.93 -9.49
CA LEU A 114 4.17 -2.97 -9.91
C LEU A 114 2.80 -2.38 -10.23
N LYS A 115 2.11 -3.02 -11.17
CA LYS A 115 0.72 -2.74 -11.48
C LYS A 115 -0.09 -4.03 -11.44
N TYR A 116 -1.27 -3.97 -10.86
CA TYR A 116 -2.23 -5.07 -10.80
C TYR A 116 -2.99 -5.13 -12.12
N LEU A 117 -2.70 -6.15 -12.94
CA LEU A 117 -3.25 -6.35 -14.28
C LEU A 117 -3.63 -7.81 -14.45
N ALA A 118 -4.83 -8.07 -15.02
CA ALA A 118 -5.33 -9.42 -15.30
C ALA A 118 -5.17 -10.37 -14.10
N ASP A 119 -5.65 -9.95 -12.93
CA ASP A 119 -5.63 -10.70 -11.66
C ASP A 119 -4.23 -11.05 -11.12
N SER A 120 -3.20 -10.32 -11.56
CA SER A 120 -1.82 -10.54 -11.10
C SER A 120 -1.02 -9.24 -10.98
N TRP A 121 -0.04 -9.22 -10.09
CA TRP A 121 0.94 -8.13 -10.00
C TRP A 121 2.01 -8.30 -11.07
N VAL A 122 2.15 -7.29 -11.93
CA VAL A 122 3.15 -7.24 -12.99
C VAL A 122 4.12 -6.12 -12.70
N ILE A 123 5.41 -6.37 -12.84
CA ILE A 123 6.44 -5.34 -12.68
C ILE A 123 6.46 -4.49 -13.94
N THR A 124 6.21 -3.19 -13.78
CA THR A 124 6.22 -2.23 -14.88
C THR A 124 7.58 -1.59 -15.04
N GLU A 125 8.24 -1.27 -13.91
CA GLU A 125 9.55 -0.62 -13.90
C GLU A 125 10.41 -1.14 -12.76
N ALA A 126 11.72 -1.18 -12.98
CA ALA A 126 12.70 -1.51 -11.96
C ALA A 126 14.02 -0.77 -12.18
N ALA A 127 14.63 -0.29 -11.09
CA ALA A 127 15.91 0.42 -11.11
C ALA A 127 16.78 0.03 -9.92
N LEU A 128 18.05 -0.22 -10.20
CA LEU A 128 19.07 -0.50 -9.18
C LEU A 128 19.90 0.74 -8.92
N ARG A 129 20.01 1.14 -7.66
CA ARG A 129 20.90 2.18 -7.19
C ARG A 129 22.06 1.56 -6.42
N MET A 130 23.26 1.79 -6.93
CA MET A 130 24.50 1.31 -6.33
C MET A 130 25.05 2.30 -5.30
N ALA A 131 25.99 1.85 -4.46
CA ALA A 131 26.63 2.67 -3.43
C ALA A 131 27.36 3.91 -3.99
N ASN A 132 27.85 3.86 -5.22
CA ASN A 132 28.45 5.00 -5.92
C ASN A 132 27.42 6.01 -6.48
N HIS A 133 26.14 5.89 -6.08
CA HIS A 133 25.01 6.67 -6.57
C HIS A 133 24.71 6.55 -8.07
N THR A 134 25.30 5.58 -8.77
CA THR A 134 24.90 5.29 -10.15
C THR A 134 23.63 4.45 -10.16
N THR A 135 22.70 4.81 -11.03
CA THR A 135 21.42 4.11 -11.21
C THR A 135 21.45 3.32 -12.51
N ARG A 136 21.19 2.02 -12.44
CA ARG A 136 21.01 1.13 -13.60
C ARG A 136 19.53 0.76 -13.73
N PHE A 137 18.92 1.14 -14.83
CA PHE A 137 17.55 0.75 -15.13
C PHE A 137 17.51 -0.69 -15.64
N ILE A 138 16.58 -1.49 -15.12
CA ILE A 138 16.30 -2.84 -15.58
C ILE A 138 15.10 -2.74 -16.52
N ARG A 139 15.34 -2.89 -17.82
CA ARG A 139 14.25 -2.93 -18.80
C ARG A 139 13.49 -4.24 -18.63
N GLN A 140 12.22 -4.16 -18.27
CA GLN A 140 11.30 -5.28 -18.26
C GLN A 140 10.64 -5.41 -19.63
N THR A 141 10.83 -6.56 -20.28
CA THR A 141 10.16 -6.95 -21.54
C THR A 141 8.94 -7.82 -21.25
N THR A 142 8.15 -7.47 -20.23
CA THR A 142 7.04 -8.33 -19.75
C THR A 142 5.66 -7.87 -20.19
N ALA A 143 5.59 -6.92 -21.11
CA ALA A 143 4.37 -6.73 -21.89
C ALA A 143 4.69 -6.29 -23.31
N ASP A 144 4.17 -7.06 -24.26
CA ASP A 144 4.11 -6.77 -25.68
C ASP A 144 3.07 -5.66 -25.94
N TRP A 145 3.21 -4.54 -25.23
CA TRP A 145 2.45 -3.32 -25.46
C TRP A 145 3.42 -2.30 -26.03
N SER A 146 3.44 -2.22 -27.35
CA SER A 146 3.70 -0.96 -28.04
C SER A 146 2.65 0.05 -27.58
N VAL A 147 2.89 0.71 -26.45
CA VAL A 147 2.42 2.09 -26.31
C VAL A 147 3.26 2.84 -27.33
N ASP A 148 2.61 3.37 -28.36
CA ASP A 148 3.23 4.24 -29.35
C ASP A 148 4.16 5.22 -28.62
N ALA A 149 5.45 4.97 -28.76
CA ALA A 149 6.46 5.91 -28.40
C ALA A 149 6.29 7.06 -29.41
N ASP A 150 5.47 8.04 -29.04
CA ASP A 150 5.38 9.31 -29.75
C ASP A 150 6.77 9.96 -29.71
N ALA A 151 7.57 9.58 -30.71
CA ALA A 151 8.44 10.37 -31.56
C ALA A 151 8.91 11.74 -31.04
N SER A 152 9.43 11.79 -29.81
CA SER A 152 10.05 13.00 -29.26
C SER A 152 11.41 12.76 -28.62
N GLY A 153 11.95 11.52 -28.63
CA GLY A 153 13.37 11.27 -28.39
C GLY A 153 13.93 11.83 -27.07
N LEU A 154 13.06 12.09 -26.09
CA LEU A 154 13.40 12.63 -24.79
C LEU A 154 12.92 11.63 -23.74
N TYR A 155 13.90 10.98 -23.12
CA TYR A 155 13.83 10.12 -21.95
C TYR A 155 12.54 10.24 -21.09
N PRO A 156 11.91 9.13 -20.65
CA PRO A 156 11.01 9.19 -19.51
C PRO A 156 11.84 9.06 -18.22
N PHE A 157 12.75 10.01 -17.99
CA PHE A 157 13.02 10.41 -16.61
C PHE A 157 11.82 11.28 -16.23
N LEU A 158 11.02 10.86 -15.24
CA LEU A 158 10.29 11.69 -14.27
C LEU A 158 9.23 10.82 -13.57
N TRP A 159 9.54 10.46 -12.33
CA TRP A 159 8.71 10.41 -11.10
C TRP A 159 7.34 11.11 -11.09
N ARG A 160 6.54 11.00 -12.13
CA ARG A 160 5.26 11.70 -12.25
C ARG A 160 4.13 10.73 -12.56
N ASN A 161 3.23 10.68 -11.57
CA ASN A 161 1.80 10.35 -11.65
C ASN A 161 1.53 8.85 -11.55
N ALA A 162 1.18 8.30 -10.38
CA ALA A 162 -0.11 8.59 -9.75
C ALA A 162 -0.11 8.60 -8.20
N CYS A 163 0.92 8.06 -7.54
CA CYS A 163 0.98 7.96 -6.08
C CYS A 163 1.38 9.27 -5.34
N TYR A 164 2.01 10.21 -6.04
CA TYR A 164 2.82 11.27 -5.44
C TYR A 164 2.16 12.65 -5.25
N ALA A 165 0.87 12.82 -5.55
CA ALA A 165 0.25 14.15 -5.54
C ALA A 165 -0.04 14.72 -4.13
N THR A 166 0.16 13.99 -3.03
CA THR A 166 -0.32 14.42 -1.70
C THR A 166 0.73 14.55 -0.59
N SER A 167 2.02 14.21 -0.77
CA SER A 167 2.92 14.09 0.40
C SER A 167 4.30 14.76 0.35
N PHE A 168 4.69 15.51 -0.68
CA PHE A 168 5.92 16.33 -0.59
C PHE A 168 5.74 17.74 -1.18
N PRO A 169 6.17 18.80 -0.47
CA PRO A 169 6.21 20.13 -1.06
C PRO A 169 7.26 20.14 -2.20
N PRO A 170 6.99 20.82 -3.32
CA PRO A 170 7.95 20.89 -4.41
C PRO A 170 9.23 21.56 -3.92
N MET A 171 10.36 20.87 -4.02
CA MET A 171 11.65 21.55 -3.98
C MET A 171 11.76 22.37 -5.25
N LEU A 172 11.40 23.65 -5.14
CA LEU A 172 11.69 24.67 -6.14
C LEU A 172 13.22 24.80 -6.26
N SER A 173 13.83 24.14 -7.24
CA SER A 173 15.17 24.51 -7.67
C SER A 173 15.03 25.82 -8.45
N GLY A 174 15.32 26.94 -7.79
CA GLY A 174 15.63 28.17 -8.48
C GLY A 174 16.90 27.95 -9.30
N THR A 175 16.83 28.15 -10.61
CA THR A 175 17.97 28.58 -11.43
C THR A 175 17.41 29.18 -12.73
N SER A 176 17.41 30.51 -12.74
CA SER A 176 17.72 31.42 -13.86
C SER A 176 17.42 30.96 -15.28
N GLY A 177 16.59 31.75 -15.96
CA GLY A 177 16.28 31.62 -17.37
C GLY A 177 17.50 31.72 -18.30
N GLY A 178 17.38 31.03 -19.41
CA GLY A 178 18.25 31.11 -20.56
C GLY A 178 17.49 30.61 -21.78
N ILE A 179 16.86 31.52 -22.50
CA ILE A 179 16.20 31.27 -23.79
C ILE A 179 17.30 30.96 -24.80
N ALA A 180 17.33 29.75 -25.35
CA ALA A 180 18.16 29.43 -26.50
C ALA A 180 17.44 29.89 -27.78
N GLN A 181 18.05 30.82 -28.53
CA GLN A 181 17.66 31.12 -29.90
C GLN A 181 18.30 30.11 -30.87
N PRO A 182 17.61 29.69 -31.94
CA PRO A 182 18.20 28.86 -32.97
C PRO A 182 18.95 29.73 -33.98
N HIS A 183 20.15 29.30 -34.36
CA HIS A 183 20.82 29.79 -35.57
C HIS A 183 20.85 28.69 -36.62
N TYR A 184 20.46 29.09 -37.82
CA TYR A 184 20.58 28.39 -39.10
C TYR A 184 22.04 28.10 -39.46
#